data_AF-K0VFR6-F1
#
_entry.id   AF-K0VFR6-F1
#
_cell.length_a   1.000
_cell.length_b   1.000
_cell.length_c   1.000
_cell.angle_alpha   90.00
_cell.angle_beta   90.00
_cell.angle_gamma   90.00
#
_symmetry.space_group_name_H-M   'P 1'
#
loop_
_entity.id
_entity.type
_entity.pdbx_description
1 polymer ?
#
loop_
_entity_poly.entity_id
_entity_poly.type
_entity_poly.pdbx_seq_one_letter_code
_entity_poly.pdbx_strand_id
1 'polypeptide(L)'
;SQTYAAQNSYPADGTDASNKWRLRNDILAKTSACCDDSIDTLAAWQGPAGMGKWPGQVDLPSSLLTAQAGSDGVATYTSIQVADGSIFSPEQPLRIYSADGLTLLRSPTISAVIGNVLTLAAAATVLPAGSLVRQAVSPEGVHPYPAMAKRIRLGIAQGEKEKLKAA
;
A
#
# COMPACT_ATOMS: atom_id res chain seq x y z
N SER A 1 -20.13 -18.73 6.20
CA SER A 1 -18.68 -18.76 6.48
C SER A 1 -18.23 -17.34 6.75
N GLN A 2 -17.78 -17.04 7.97
CA GLN A 2 -17.19 -15.73 8.25
C GLN A 2 -15.77 -15.72 7.66
N THR A 3 -15.48 -14.72 6.84
CA THR A 3 -14.16 -14.55 6.22
C THR A 3 -13.14 -14.15 7.28
N TYR A 4 -11.95 -14.75 7.26
CA TYR A 4 -10.82 -14.46 8.16
C TYR A 4 -10.51 -12.96 8.31
N ALA A 5 -10.85 -12.14 7.30
CA ALA A 5 -10.71 -10.68 7.33
C ALA A 5 -11.58 -9.99 8.41
N ALA A 6 -12.73 -10.56 8.81
CA ALA A 6 -13.62 -9.98 9.81
C ALA A 6 -13.07 -10.08 11.25
N GLN A 7 -12.05 -10.91 11.50
CA GLN A 7 -11.42 -11.10 12.82
C GLN A 7 -10.11 -10.31 13.00
N ASN A 8 -9.67 -9.56 11.98
CA ASN A 8 -8.47 -8.73 12.04
C ASN A 8 -8.73 -7.27 12.40
N SER A 9 -9.99 -6.87 12.64
CA SER A 9 -10.28 -5.61 13.29
C SER A 9 -9.95 -5.69 14.78
N TYR A 10 -9.06 -4.83 15.26
CA TYR A 10 -9.06 -4.44 16.66
C TYR A 10 -10.45 -3.85 16.97
N PRO A 11 -11.24 -4.44 17.87
CA PRO A 11 -12.49 -3.81 18.31
C PRO A 11 -12.13 -2.47 18.95
N ALA A 12 -12.74 -1.37 18.50
CA ALA A 12 -12.44 -0.03 19.04
C ALA A 12 -12.80 0.08 20.53
N ASP A 13 -13.67 -0.80 21.01
CA ASP A 13 -14.17 -0.90 22.38
C ASP A 13 -13.47 -1.98 23.23
N GLY A 14 -12.53 -2.73 22.64
CA GLY A 14 -11.73 -3.73 23.36
C GLY A 14 -12.45 -5.01 23.78
N THR A 15 -13.69 -5.24 23.32
CA THR A 15 -14.58 -6.25 23.95
C THR A 15 -14.40 -7.69 23.46
N ASP A 16 -13.79 -7.95 22.30
CA ASP A 16 -13.40 -9.32 21.93
C ASP A 16 -12.17 -9.39 21.01
N ALA A 17 -11.00 -9.37 21.65
CA ALA A 17 -9.74 -9.85 21.09
C ALA A 17 -8.79 -10.22 22.24
N SER A 18 -9.28 -10.98 23.22
CA SER A 18 -8.66 -11.18 24.55
C SER A 18 -7.15 -11.50 24.51
N ASN A 19 -6.73 -12.38 23.60
CA ASN A 19 -5.31 -12.69 23.43
C ASN A 19 -4.51 -11.59 22.71
N LYS A 20 -5.13 -10.80 21.82
CA LYS A 20 -4.46 -9.67 21.13
C LYS A 20 -4.30 -8.46 22.06
N TRP A 21 -5.28 -8.16 22.91
CA TRP A 21 -5.18 -7.09 23.92
C TRP A 21 -4.23 -7.46 25.06
N ARG A 22 -4.26 -8.72 25.50
CA ARG A 22 -3.26 -9.23 26.43
C ARG A 22 -1.87 -9.18 25.83
N LEU A 23 -1.68 -9.67 24.60
CA LEU A 23 -0.41 -9.56 23.88
C LEU A 23 0.02 -8.10 23.76
N ARG A 24 -0.87 -7.17 23.38
CA ARG A 24 -0.55 -5.73 23.34
C ARG A 24 -0.14 -5.18 24.71
N ASN A 25 -0.85 -5.53 25.78
CA ASN A 25 -0.55 -5.06 27.13
C ASN A 25 0.77 -5.64 27.63
N ASP A 26 1.02 -6.92 27.39
CA ASP A 26 2.30 -7.59 27.66
C ASP A 26 3.44 -6.92 26.87
N ILE A 27 3.16 -6.55 25.61
CA ILE A 27 4.10 -5.82 24.76
C ILE A 27 4.36 -4.39 25.27
N LEU A 28 3.33 -3.61 25.62
CA LEU A 28 3.49 -2.26 26.18
C LEU A 28 4.15 -2.28 27.57
N ALA A 29 3.88 -3.32 28.35
CA ALA A 29 4.49 -3.54 29.65
C ALA A 29 5.90 -4.17 29.55
N LYS A 30 6.40 -4.42 28.32
CA LYS A 30 7.72 -5.01 28.03
C LYS A 30 7.97 -6.30 28.81
N THR A 31 6.93 -7.11 29.04
CA THR A 31 7.02 -8.28 29.93
C THR A 31 7.74 -9.47 29.28
N SER A 32 8.08 -9.40 27.99
CA SER A 32 8.93 -10.39 27.32
C SER A 32 9.80 -9.77 26.22
N ALA A 33 11.00 -10.31 26.02
CA ALA A 33 12.00 -9.78 25.09
C ALA A 33 11.56 -9.83 23.60
N CYS A 34 10.62 -10.70 23.22
CA CYS A 34 10.11 -10.73 21.84
C CYS A 34 9.16 -9.56 21.53
N CYS A 35 8.72 -8.83 22.55
CA CYS A 35 7.73 -7.78 22.43
C CYS A 35 8.31 -6.40 22.14
N ASP A 36 9.54 -6.11 22.57
CA ASP A 36 10.23 -4.85 22.26
C ASP A 36 10.33 -4.65 20.74
N ASP A 37 10.73 -5.70 20.00
CA ASP A 37 10.91 -5.64 18.54
C ASP A 37 9.60 -5.53 17.75
N SER A 38 8.46 -5.85 18.38
CA SER A 38 7.15 -5.85 17.73
C SER A 38 6.49 -4.45 17.69
N ILE A 39 6.77 -3.58 18.68
CA ILE A 39 6.25 -2.19 18.73
C ILE A 39 7.05 -1.27 17.80
N ASP A 40 8.36 -1.46 17.73
CA ASP A 40 9.26 -0.49 17.09
C ASP A 40 8.98 -0.32 15.58
N THR A 41 8.33 -1.31 14.96
CA THR A 41 7.94 -1.26 13.54
C THR A 41 6.47 -0.87 13.31
N LEU A 42 5.63 -0.80 14.35
CA LEU A 42 4.18 -0.54 14.23
C LEU A 42 3.88 0.75 13.46
N ALA A 43 4.61 1.82 13.76
CA ALA A 43 4.45 3.11 13.08
C ALA A 43 4.80 3.05 11.58
N ALA A 44 5.63 2.09 11.16
CA ALA A 44 6.04 1.95 9.77
C ALA A 44 4.96 1.30 8.88
N TRP A 45 4.02 0.56 9.47
CA TRP A 45 3.03 -0.21 8.72
C TRP A 45 1.56 0.09 9.05
N GLN A 46 1.24 0.69 10.19
CA GLN A 46 -0.16 1.02 10.54
C GLN A 46 -0.71 2.19 9.71
N GLY A 47 -1.95 2.07 9.27
CA GLY A 47 -2.73 3.14 8.64
C GLY A 47 -3.49 4.01 9.65
N PRO A 48 -4.06 5.15 9.20
CA PRO A 48 -4.82 6.06 10.08
C PRO A 48 -6.19 5.51 10.48
N ALA A 49 -6.67 4.42 9.87
CA ALA A 49 -7.99 3.81 10.11
C ALA A 49 -8.15 3.14 11.49
N GLY A 50 -7.09 3.14 12.30
CA GLY A 50 -7.06 2.58 13.65
C GLY A 50 -5.84 1.69 13.86
N MET A 51 -5.51 1.44 15.13
CA MET A 51 -4.33 0.65 15.49
C MET A 51 -4.38 -0.74 14.87
N GLY A 52 -3.24 -1.16 14.33
CA GLY A 52 -3.06 -2.48 13.72
C GLY A 52 -3.90 -2.75 12.47
N LYS A 53 -4.46 -1.70 11.86
CA LYS A 53 -5.05 -1.78 10.52
C LYS A 53 -4.02 -1.37 9.47
N TRP A 54 -3.98 -2.11 8.38
CA TRP A 54 -3.21 -1.71 7.21
C TRP A 54 -3.80 -0.44 6.59
N PRO A 55 -2.97 0.43 5.99
CA PRO A 55 -3.45 1.58 5.25
C PRO A 55 -4.34 1.13 4.10
N GLY A 56 -5.50 1.77 3.99
CA GLY A 56 -6.39 1.60 2.86
C GLY A 56 -5.82 2.26 1.62
N GLN A 57 -6.51 2.05 0.50
CA GLN A 57 -6.09 2.58 -0.80
C GLN A 57 -5.95 4.12 -0.82
N VAL A 58 -6.73 4.82 0.01
CA VAL A 58 -6.70 6.28 0.16
C VAL A 58 -5.54 6.78 1.02
N ASP A 59 -4.96 5.90 1.85
CA ASP A 59 -3.88 6.21 2.79
C ASP A 59 -2.49 5.96 2.17
N LEU A 60 -2.46 5.34 0.99
CA LEU A 60 -1.25 5.11 0.22
C LEU A 60 -0.92 6.33 -0.66
N PRO A 61 0.38 6.63 -0.86
CA PRO A 61 0.80 7.66 -1.79
C PRO A 61 0.19 7.44 -3.16
N SER A 62 -0.29 8.51 -3.77
CA SER A 62 -0.82 8.55 -5.12
C SER A 62 -0.04 9.54 -5.97
N SER A 63 -0.13 9.36 -7.28
CA SER A 63 0.47 10.25 -8.27
C SER A 63 -0.58 10.75 -9.24
N LEU A 64 -0.27 11.79 -10.01
CA LEU A 64 -1.13 12.28 -11.07
C LEU A 64 -0.57 11.85 -12.42
N LEU A 65 -1.45 11.41 -13.32
CA LEU A 65 -1.10 11.17 -14.72
C LEU A 65 -0.84 12.53 -15.38
N THR A 66 0.39 12.77 -15.83
CA THR A 66 0.78 14.03 -16.48
C THR A 66 0.65 13.94 -17.99
N ALA A 67 0.92 12.76 -18.55
CA ALA A 67 0.76 12.47 -19.96
C ALA A 67 0.53 10.97 -20.14
N GLN A 68 -0.15 10.60 -21.20
CA GLN A 68 -0.09 9.24 -21.73
C GLN A 68 0.97 9.20 -22.82
N ALA A 69 1.71 8.11 -22.93
CA ALA A 69 2.75 8.00 -23.94
C ALA A 69 2.09 7.84 -25.32
N GLY A 70 1.86 8.96 -26.02
CA GLY A 70 1.37 9.01 -27.40
C GLY A 70 0.25 10.03 -27.59
N SER A 71 0.24 10.68 -28.74
CA SER A 71 -0.54 11.90 -29.03
C SER A 71 -1.67 11.68 -30.05
N ASP A 72 -1.90 10.44 -30.50
CA ASP A 72 -2.77 10.18 -31.65
C ASP A 72 -4.26 10.02 -31.29
N GLY A 73 -4.61 9.96 -30.00
CA GLY A 73 -6.00 9.92 -29.53
C GLY A 73 -6.80 8.68 -29.93
N VAL A 74 -6.15 7.68 -30.55
CA VAL A 74 -6.80 6.47 -31.11
C VAL A 74 -6.09 5.18 -30.70
N ALA A 75 -4.82 5.23 -30.28
CA ALA A 75 -4.07 4.03 -29.91
C ALA A 75 -4.26 3.61 -28.44
N THR A 76 -4.28 2.30 -28.22
CA THR A 76 -4.05 1.72 -26.90
C THR A 76 -2.57 1.81 -26.55
N TYR A 77 -2.24 2.40 -25.41
CA TYR A 77 -0.86 2.64 -24.99
C TYR A 77 -0.45 1.76 -23.82
N THR A 78 0.72 1.14 -23.92
CA THR A 78 1.26 0.33 -22.83
C THR A 78 2.03 1.17 -21.82
N SER A 79 2.09 2.50 -21.93
CA SER A 79 2.79 3.34 -20.97
C SER A 79 2.09 4.67 -20.64
N ILE A 80 2.27 5.11 -19.40
CA ILE A 80 1.78 6.38 -18.87
C ILE A 80 2.92 7.12 -18.16
N GLN A 81 2.87 8.45 -18.17
CA GLN A 81 3.76 9.30 -17.39
C GLN A 81 3.01 9.86 -16.18
N VAL A 82 3.66 9.78 -15.03
CA VAL A 82 3.13 10.26 -13.75
C VAL A 82 4.01 11.35 -13.17
N ALA A 83 3.46 12.17 -12.27
CA ALA A 83 4.20 13.25 -11.63
C ALA A 83 5.37 12.73 -10.75
N ASP A 84 5.12 11.65 -10.03
CA ASP A 84 6.09 10.93 -9.21
C ASP A 84 5.96 9.42 -9.45
N GLY A 85 6.97 8.83 -10.09
CA GLY A 85 7.07 7.39 -10.33
C GLY A 85 7.74 6.60 -9.20
N SER A 86 8.42 7.26 -8.26
CA SER A 86 9.26 6.62 -7.24
C SER A 86 8.47 5.78 -6.21
N ILE A 87 7.18 6.10 -6.08
CA ILE A 87 6.22 5.42 -5.21
C ILE A 87 5.70 4.10 -5.77
N PHE A 88 6.03 3.78 -7.02
CA PHE A 88 5.57 2.57 -7.71
C PHE A 88 6.70 1.55 -7.88
N SER A 89 6.30 0.30 -8.10
CA SER A 89 7.20 -0.83 -8.39
C SER A 89 6.62 -1.72 -9.51
N PRO A 90 7.45 -2.49 -10.23
CA PRO A 90 6.98 -3.55 -11.10
C PRO A 90 6.06 -4.56 -10.38
N GLU A 91 5.19 -5.22 -11.13
CA GLU A 91 4.18 -6.20 -10.68
C GLU A 91 3.11 -5.64 -9.76
N GLN A 92 3.17 -4.35 -9.45
CA GLN A 92 2.20 -3.69 -8.60
C GLN A 92 0.89 -3.46 -9.36
N PRO A 93 -0.26 -3.89 -8.80
CA PRO A 93 -1.56 -3.50 -9.31
C PRO A 93 -1.85 -2.03 -8.98
N LEU A 94 -2.45 -1.32 -9.92
CA LEU A 94 -2.87 0.07 -9.80
C LEU A 94 -4.38 0.20 -9.83
N ARG A 95 -4.86 1.33 -9.34
CA ARG A 95 -6.21 1.84 -9.63
C ARG A 95 -6.11 3.29 -10.08
N ILE A 96 -6.58 3.56 -11.29
CA ILE A 96 -6.55 4.86 -11.93
C ILE A 96 -7.96 5.41 -11.91
N TYR A 97 -8.13 6.59 -11.31
CA TYR A 97 -9.40 7.27 -11.17
C TYR A 97 -9.46 8.54 -12.02
N SER A 98 -10.66 9.06 -12.20
CA SER A 98 -10.89 10.45 -12.61
C SER A 98 -10.15 11.42 -11.68
N ALA A 99 -9.96 12.66 -12.15
CA ALA A 99 -9.22 13.68 -11.40
C ALA A 99 -9.82 13.98 -10.01
N ASP A 100 -11.14 13.85 -9.87
CA ASP A 100 -11.85 13.98 -8.58
C ASP A 100 -11.68 12.75 -7.65
N GLY A 101 -11.07 11.67 -8.14
CA GLY A 101 -10.86 10.43 -7.40
C GLY A 101 -12.12 9.58 -7.19
N LEU A 102 -13.25 9.91 -7.83
CA LEU A 102 -14.54 9.26 -7.58
C LEU A 102 -14.81 8.09 -8.52
N THR A 103 -14.45 8.21 -9.80
CA THR A 103 -14.74 7.20 -10.82
C THR A 103 -13.50 6.37 -11.09
N LEU A 104 -13.59 5.05 -10.88
CA LEU A 104 -12.54 4.13 -11.29
C LEU A 104 -12.54 4.00 -12.83
N LEU A 105 -11.47 4.48 -13.47
CA LEU A 105 -11.30 4.39 -14.91
C LEU A 105 -10.64 3.08 -15.32
N ARG A 106 -9.65 2.62 -14.53
CA ARG A 106 -8.86 1.44 -14.88
C ARG A 106 -8.11 0.80 -13.71
N SER A 107 -7.82 -0.49 -13.83
CA SER A 107 -7.00 -1.25 -12.85
C SER A 107 -5.91 -2.09 -13.53
N PRO A 108 -4.86 -1.48 -14.10
CA PRO A 108 -3.77 -2.23 -14.73
C PRO A 108 -2.75 -2.72 -13.70
N THR A 109 -1.88 -3.64 -14.12
CA THR A 109 -0.65 -4.00 -13.40
C THR A 109 0.56 -3.35 -14.06
N ILE A 110 1.51 -2.87 -13.27
CA ILE A 110 2.77 -2.29 -13.76
C ILE A 110 3.68 -3.43 -14.22
N SER A 111 4.20 -3.36 -15.45
CA SER A 111 5.26 -4.25 -15.94
C SER A 111 6.65 -3.68 -15.69
N ALA A 112 6.84 -2.37 -15.82
CA ALA A 112 8.13 -1.71 -15.59
C ALA A 112 7.96 -0.26 -15.09
N VAL A 113 8.97 0.23 -14.39
CA VAL A 113 9.07 1.63 -13.91
C VAL A 113 10.42 2.19 -14.34
N ILE A 114 10.41 3.27 -15.13
CA ILE A 114 11.62 3.99 -15.55
C ILE A 114 11.42 5.47 -15.24
N GLY A 115 11.99 5.92 -14.13
CA GLY A 115 11.75 7.27 -13.61
C GLY A 115 10.26 7.51 -13.38
N ASN A 116 9.69 8.45 -14.11
CA ASN A 116 8.28 8.85 -14.05
C ASN A 116 7.39 8.14 -15.09
N VAL A 117 7.93 7.19 -15.85
CA VAL A 117 7.18 6.43 -16.85
C VAL A 117 6.87 5.04 -16.31
N LEU A 118 5.59 4.69 -16.34
CA LEU A 118 5.09 3.38 -15.95
C LEU A 118 4.68 2.62 -17.21
N THR A 119 5.28 1.46 -17.44
CA THR A 119 4.80 0.50 -18.44
C THR A 119 3.77 -0.40 -17.79
N LEU A 120 2.65 -0.63 -18.47
CA LEU A 120 1.49 -1.39 -18.02
C LEU A 120 1.43 -2.73 -18.76
N ALA A 121 1.11 -3.80 -18.04
CA ALA A 121 1.03 -5.16 -18.59
C ALA A 121 -0.14 -5.36 -19.57
N ALA A 122 -1.13 -4.45 -19.57
CA ALA A 122 -2.23 -4.43 -20.51
C ALA A 122 -2.36 -3.03 -21.11
N ALA A 123 -2.60 -2.95 -22.42
CA ALA A 123 -2.63 -1.69 -23.15
C ALA A 123 -3.78 -0.78 -22.68
N ALA A 124 -3.43 0.40 -22.16
CA ALA A 124 -4.34 1.43 -21.69
C ALA A 124 -5.10 2.08 -22.84
N THR A 125 -6.42 2.17 -22.71
CA THR A 125 -7.23 3.14 -23.47
C THR A 125 -6.75 4.56 -23.13
N VAL A 126 -7.11 5.56 -23.93
CA VAL A 126 -6.78 6.95 -23.62
C VAL A 126 -7.30 7.32 -22.21
N LEU A 127 -6.40 7.74 -21.33
CA LEU A 127 -6.65 8.19 -19.97
C LEU A 127 -6.45 9.71 -19.92
N PRO A 128 -7.37 10.47 -19.33
CA PRO A 128 -7.23 11.92 -19.27
C PRO A 128 -6.04 12.32 -18.37
N ALA A 129 -5.28 13.33 -18.78
CA ALA A 129 -4.31 13.98 -17.92
C ALA A 129 -5.00 14.52 -16.65
N GLY A 130 -4.29 14.46 -15.52
CA GLY A 130 -4.85 14.74 -14.20
C GLY A 130 -5.56 13.55 -13.55
N SER A 131 -5.70 12.41 -14.24
CA SER A 131 -6.19 11.17 -13.61
C SER A 131 -5.36 10.80 -12.39
N LEU A 132 -6.03 10.36 -11.33
CA LEU A 132 -5.39 10.00 -10.08
C LEU A 132 -4.92 8.54 -10.12
N VAL A 133 -3.60 8.32 -10.09
CA VAL A 133 -2.98 7.00 -10.12
C VAL A 133 -2.67 6.55 -8.70
N ARG A 134 -3.40 5.54 -8.23
CA ARG A 134 -3.26 4.98 -6.88
C ARG A 134 -2.67 3.59 -6.90
N GLN A 135 -1.92 3.29 -5.85
CA GLN A 135 -1.53 1.93 -5.52
C GLN A 135 -2.78 1.12 -5.15
N ALA A 136 -2.93 -0.09 -5.67
CA ALA A 136 -3.97 -0.98 -5.16
C ALA A 136 -3.57 -1.53 -3.79
N VAL A 137 -4.57 -1.90 -2.99
CA VAL A 137 -4.42 -2.70 -1.77
C VAL A 137 -4.98 -4.10 -2.01
N SER A 138 -4.48 -5.10 -1.28
CA SER A 138 -4.98 -6.47 -1.42
C SER A 138 -6.49 -6.51 -1.20
N PRO A 139 -7.26 -7.36 -1.91
CA PRO A 139 -8.71 -7.43 -1.75
C PRO A 139 -9.17 -7.62 -0.30
N GLU A 140 -8.37 -8.36 0.47
CA GLU A 140 -8.58 -8.65 1.88
C GLU A 140 -8.05 -7.56 2.83
N GLY A 141 -7.29 -6.59 2.32
CA GLY A 141 -6.74 -5.47 3.11
C GLY A 141 -5.76 -5.89 4.21
N VAL A 142 -5.30 -7.15 4.20
CA VAL A 142 -4.45 -7.71 5.28
C VAL A 142 -3.06 -8.15 4.81
N HIS A 143 -2.81 -8.19 3.49
CA HIS A 143 -1.48 -8.53 2.95
C HIS A 143 -0.85 -7.35 2.19
N PRO A 144 0.43 -7.05 2.45
CA PRO A 144 1.16 -6.01 1.73
C PRO A 144 1.48 -6.45 0.30
N TYR A 145 1.14 -5.63 -0.70
CA TYR A 145 1.76 -5.72 -2.02
C TYR A 145 3.23 -5.28 -1.97
N PRO A 146 4.05 -5.57 -2.99
CA PRO A 146 5.48 -5.22 -3.00
C PRO A 146 5.78 -3.75 -2.65
N ALA A 147 4.93 -2.80 -3.07
CA ALA A 147 5.09 -1.39 -2.71
C ALA A 147 4.80 -1.10 -1.23
N MET A 148 3.83 -1.79 -0.63
CA MET A 148 3.59 -1.75 0.82
C MET A 148 4.78 -2.34 1.58
N ALA A 149 5.31 -3.48 1.13
CA ALA A 149 6.50 -4.08 1.73
C ALA A 149 7.72 -3.14 1.66
N LYS A 150 7.91 -2.45 0.53
CA LYS A 150 8.95 -1.41 0.35
C LYS A 150 8.73 -0.25 1.33
N ARG A 151 7.50 0.27 1.46
CA ARG A 151 7.15 1.33 2.42
C ARG A 151 7.48 0.91 3.85
N ILE A 152 7.03 -0.26 4.28
CA ILE A 152 7.29 -0.79 5.63
C ILE A 152 8.79 -0.87 5.87
N ARG A 153 9.53 -1.51 4.95
CA ARG A 153 10.98 -1.63 5.04
C ARG A 153 11.68 -0.27 5.13
N LEU A 154 11.21 0.74 4.40
CA LEU A 154 11.81 2.09 4.45
C LEU A 154 11.43 2.85 5.73
N GLY A 155 10.22 2.65 6.26
CA GLY A 155 9.74 3.29 7.48
C GLY A 155 10.34 2.71 8.77
N ILE A 156 10.88 1.50 8.74
CA ILE A 156 11.60 0.91 9.88
C ILE A 156 12.96 1.60 10.03
N ALA A 157 13.32 2.02 11.24
CA ALA A 157 14.63 2.62 11.53
C ALA A 157 15.78 1.63 11.24
N GLN A 158 16.94 2.14 10.83
CA GLN A 158 18.06 1.27 10.46
C GLN A 158 18.54 0.39 11.63
N GLY A 159 18.59 0.93 12.84
CA GLY A 159 18.96 0.17 14.04
C GLY A 159 18.05 -1.03 14.30
N GLU A 160 16.75 -0.91 14.00
CA GLU A 160 15.78 -2.01 14.12
C GLU A 160 16.05 -3.14 13.11
N LYS A 161 16.47 -2.79 11.88
CA LYS A 161 16.81 -3.80 10.86
C LYS A 161 18.07 -4.58 11.22
N GLU A 162 18.96 -3.97 11.99
CA GLU A 162 20.25 -4.57 12.35
C GLU A 162 20.11 -5.62 13.45
N LYS A 163 19.08 -5.52 14.31
CA LYS A 163 18.73 -6.55 15.29
C LYS A 163 18.49 -7.93 14.63
N LEU A 164 17.89 -7.94 13.44
CA LEU A 164 17.57 -9.17 12.68
C LEU A 164 18.80 -9.87 12.08
N LYS A 165 19.98 -9.22 12.05
CA LYS A 165 21.22 -9.84 11.53
C LYS A 165 21.97 -10.63 12.59
N ALA A 166 21.65 -10.41 13.87
CA ALA A 166 22.34 -11.00 15.02
C ALA A 166 21.60 -12.22 15.60
N ALA A 167 20.46 -12.61 15.01
CA ALA A 167 19.64 -13.75 15.39
C ALA A 167 19.97 -15.00 14.54
#